data_AF-A0A1M3DWX0-F1
#
_entry.id   AF-A0A1M3DWX0-F1
#
_cell.length_a   1.000
_cell.length_b   1.000
_cell.length_c   1.000
_cell.angle_alpha   90.00
_cell.angle_beta   90.00
_cell.angle_gamma   90.00
#
_symmetry.space_group_name_H-M   'P 1'
#
loop_
_entity.id
_entity.type
_entity.pdbx_description
1 polymer ?
#
loop_
_entity_poly.entity_id
_entity_poly.type
_entity_poly.pdbx_seq_one_letter_code
_entity_poly.pdbx_strand_id
1 'polypeptide(L)'
;MIRRKHSKDFKFKVALETIRGDLTIAQIVSKYGVAESLVHKWRKQLLDYGAQAFEEKGSGKAESMSESDLQKLHAKIGQLTLENDFF
;
A
#
# COMPACT_ATOMS: atom_id res chain seq x y z
N MET A 1 -10.94 7.22 13.17
CA MET A 1 -9.94 7.83 12.25
C MET A 1 -10.11 7.25 10.85
N ILE A 2 -10.44 8.09 9.86
CA ILE A 2 -10.68 7.67 8.48
C ILE A 2 -9.35 7.36 7.79
N ARG A 3 -9.17 6.11 7.36
CA ARG A 3 -8.01 5.68 6.56
C ARG A 3 -8.14 6.28 5.15
N ARG A 4 -7.37 7.32 4.83
CA ARG A 4 -7.32 7.86 3.46
C ARG A 4 -6.84 6.76 2.51
N LYS A 5 -7.69 6.38 1.55
CA LYS A 5 -7.32 5.43 0.50
C LYS A 5 -6.52 6.18 -0.56
N HIS A 6 -5.25 5.84 -0.71
CA HIS A 6 -4.40 6.35 -1.80
C HIS A 6 -4.56 5.47 -3.05
N SER A 7 -4.76 6.09 -4.21
CA SER A 7 -4.83 5.43 -5.52
C SER A 7 -3.50 4.78 -5.90
N LYS A 8 -3.55 3.76 -6.78
CA LYS A 8 -2.35 3.01 -7.21
C LYS A 8 -1.31 3.94 -7.85
N ASP A 9 -1.75 4.83 -8.72
CA ASP A 9 -0.91 5.84 -9.40
C ASP A 9 -0.23 6.80 -8.42
N PHE A 10 -0.93 7.20 -7.36
CA PHE A 10 -0.38 8.10 -6.35
C PHE A 10 0.75 7.43 -5.57
N LYS A 11 0.55 6.17 -5.14
CA LYS A 11 1.58 5.40 -4.45
C LYS A 11 2.81 5.19 -5.34
N PHE A 12 2.59 4.88 -6.62
CA PHE A 12 3.66 4.70 -7.60
C PHE A 12 4.46 5.99 -7.78
N LYS A 13 3.80 7.14 -7.97
CA LYS A 13 4.46 8.45 -8.13
C LYS A 13 5.31 8.81 -6.91
N VAL A 14 4.76 8.69 -5.71
CA VAL A 14 5.47 9.00 -4.45
C VAL A 14 6.68 8.08 -4.28
N ALA A 15 6.52 6.78 -4.52
CA ALA A 15 7.63 5.83 -4.43
C ALA A 15 8.72 6.12 -5.47
N LEU A 16 8.35 6.47 -6.70
CA LEU A 16 9.28 6.78 -7.79
C LEU A 16 10.10 8.04 -7.48
N GLU A 17 9.48 9.13 -7.03
CA GLU A 17 10.21 10.33 -6.60
C GLU A 17 11.15 10.03 -5.41
N THR A 18 10.73 9.16 -4.49
CA THR A 18 11.57 8.75 -3.36
C THR A 18 12.80 7.97 -3.82
N ILE A 19 12.67 7.12 -4.85
CA ILE A 19 13.80 6.37 -5.43
C ILE A 19 14.70 7.29 -6.25
N ARG A 20 14.12 8.25 -6.97
CA ARG A 20 14.85 9.21 -7.80
C ARG A 20 15.78 10.09 -6.97
N GLY A 21 15.39 10.41 -5.73
CA GLY A 21 16.25 11.12 -4.78
C GLY A 21 16.28 12.64 -4.97
N ASP A 22 15.46 13.20 -5.86
CA ASP A 22 15.37 14.65 -6.09
C ASP A 22 14.84 15.42 -4.86
N LEU A 23 14.07 14.74 -4.01
CA LEU A 23 13.47 15.30 -2.80
C LEU A 23 13.81 14.41 -1.60
N THR A 24 14.07 15.03 -0.45
CA THR A 24 14.24 14.28 0.80
C THR A 24 12.90 13.69 1.25
N ILE A 25 12.94 12.63 2.06
CA ILE A 25 11.72 11.99 2.57
C ILE A 25 10.83 13.00 3.32
N ALA A 26 11.43 13.89 4.11
CA ALA A 26 10.71 14.97 4.79
C ALA A 26 10.02 15.94 3.83
N GLN A 27 10.66 16.29 2.70
CA GLN A 27 10.05 17.12 1.67
C GLN A 27 8.91 16.40 0.94
N ILE A 28 9.03 15.09 0.69
CA ILE A 28 7.97 14.27 0.08
C ILE A 28 6.76 14.17 1.04
N VAL A 29 7.01 13.95 2.33
CA VAL A 29 5.98 13.93 3.39
C VAL A 29 5.23 15.26 3.42
N SER A 30 5.94 16.38 3.37
CA SER A 30 5.35 17.73 3.36
C SER A 30 4.59 18.02 2.06
N LYS A 31 5.16 17.69 0.90
CA LYS A 31 4.60 17.93 -0.43
C LYS A 31 3.29 17.17 -0.67
N TYR A 32 3.23 15.93 -0.21
CA TYR A 32 2.10 15.03 -0.48
C TYR A 32 1.17 14.82 0.73
N GLY A 33 1.53 15.32 1.90
CA GLY A 33 0.78 15.10 3.15
C GLY A 33 0.68 13.62 3.53
N VAL A 34 1.72 12.85 3.23
CA VAL A 34 1.78 11.39 3.45
C VAL A 34 2.71 11.11 4.62
N ALA A 35 2.34 10.22 5.53
CA ALA A 35 3.21 9.81 6.63
C ALA A 35 4.51 9.16 6.12
N GLU A 36 5.63 9.45 6.77
CA GLU A 36 6.95 8.91 6.43
C GLU A 36 6.98 7.38 6.33
N SER A 37 6.30 6.70 7.25
CA SER A 37 6.16 5.23 7.24
C SER A 37 5.52 4.68 5.97
N LEU A 38 4.58 5.40 5.35
CA LEU A 38 3.96 5.03 4.08
C LEU A 38 4.93 5.24 2.90
N VAL A 39 5.73 6.31 2.95
CA VAL A 39 6.75 6.60 1.92
C VAL A 39 7.78 5.47 1.87
N HIS A 40 8.31 5.06 3.03
CA HIS A 40 9.22 3.91 3.12
C HIS A 40 8.58 2.62 2.62
N LYS A 41 7.32 2.37 3.00
CA LYS A 41 6.58 1.19 2.56
C LYS A 41 6.43 1.15 1.05
N TRP A 42 5.99 2.25 0.42
CA TRP A 42 5.77 2.29 -1.02
C TRP A 42 7.07 2.25 -1.81
N ARG A 43 8.14 2.87 -1.31
CA ARG A 43 9.49 2.72 -1.87
C ARG A 43 9.91 1.25 -1.92
N LYS A 44 9.79 0.54 -0.79
CA LYS A 44 10.12 -0.89 -0.72
C LYS A 44 9.26 -1.72 -1.66
N GLN A 45 7.94 -1.50 -1.66
CA GLN A 45 7.02 -2.17 -2.57
C GLN A 45 7.41 -1.95 -4.03
N LEU A 46 7.76 -0.73 -4.43
CA LEU A 46 8.14 -0.44 -5.82
C LEU A 46 9.44 -1.14 -6.23
N LEU A 47 10.41 -1.29 -5.31
CA LEU A 47 11.64 -2.05 -5.58
C LEU A 47 11.35 -3.56 -5.69
N ASP A 48 10.54 -4.11 -4.78
CA ASP A 48 10.19 -5.53 -4.76
C ASP A 48 9.35 -5.92 -5.99
N TYR A 49 8.30 -5.14 -6.31
CA TYR A 49 7.47 -5.35 -7.50
C TYR A 49 8.20 -4.99 -8.80
N GLY A 50 9.12 -4.02 -8.74
CA GLY A 50 9.95 -3.63 -9.87
C GLY A 50 10.82 -4.79 -10.34
N ALA A 51 11.47 -5.51 -9.42
CA ALA A 51 12.24 -6.71 -9.74
C ALA A 51 11.36 -7.80 -10.39
N GLN A 52 10.16 -8.03 -9.83
CA GLN A 52 9.19 -8.98 -10.39
C GLN A 52 8.69 -8.60 -11.80
N ALA A 53 8.74 -7.32 -12.19
CA ALA A 53 8.35 -6.89 -13.52
C ALA A 53 9.34 -7.30 -14.63
N PHE A 54 10.58 -7.64 -14.25
CA PHE A 54 11.62 -8.10 -15.17
C PHE A 54 11.82 -9.63 -15.14
N GLU A 55 11.11 -10.35 -14.28
CA GLU A 55 11.07 -11.81 -14.33
C GLU A 55 10.37 -12.25 -15.64
N GLU A 56 11.10 -12.96 -16.51
CA GLU A 56 10.55 -13.52 -17.74
C GLU A 56 9.35 -14.41 -17.39
N LYS A 57 8.21 -14.17 -18.07
CA LYS A 57 6.91 -14.83 -17.87
C LYS A 57 7.06 -16.32 -17.51
N GLY A 58 7.07 -16.61 -16.22
CA GLY A 58 7.37 -17.96 -15.74
C GLY A 58 6.83 -18.33 -14.37
N SER A 59 6.06 -17.47 -13.68
CA SER A 59 5.19 -17.94 -12.59
C SER A 59 4.26 -16.83 -12.14
N GLY A 60 2.98 -16.99 -12.45
CA GLY A 60 1.93 -16.16 -11.91
C GLY A 60 1.96 -16.16 -10.39
N LYS A 61 2.08 -14.96 -9.82
CA LYS A 61 1.41 -14.58 -8.58
C LYS A 61 1.04 -13.11 -8.69
N ALA A 62 0.09 -12.83 -9.58
CA ALA A 62 -0.93 -11.88 -9.18
C ALA A 62 -1.57 -12.49 -7.94
N GLU A 63 -1.10 -12.13 -6.75
CA GLU A 63 -1.86 -12.29 -5.52
C GLU A 63 -3.08 -11.37 -5.65
N SER A 64 -4.04 -11.76 -6.50
CA SER A 64 -5.43 -11.51 -6.18
C SER A 64 -5.61 -12.17 -4.82
N MET A 65 -5.74 -11.37 -3.76
CA MET A 65 -6.26 -11.87 -2.49
C MET A 65 -7.39 -12.83 -2.83
N SER A 66 -7.27 -14.08 -2.40
CA SER A 66 -8.28 -15.07 -2.73
C SER A 66 -9.62 -14.53 -2.21
N GLU A 67 -10.72 -14.83 -2.88
CA GLU A 67 -12.05 -14.42 -2.44
C GLU A 67 -12.30 -14.83 -0.96
N SER A 68 -11.65 -15.92 -0.53
CA SER A 68 -11.63 -16.38 0.86
C SER A 68 -10.95 -15.42 1.84
N ASP A 69 -9.90 -14.70 1.43
CA ASP A 69 -9.23 -13.70 2.25
C ASP A 69 -10.05 -12.40 2.34
N LEU A 70 -10.76 -12.04 1.27
CA LEU A 70 -11.73 -10.94 1.28
C LEU A 70 -12.92 -11.24 2.22
N GLN A 71 -13.45 -12.46 2.18
CA GLN A 71 -14.53 -12.89 3.08
C GLN A 71 -14.09 -12.90 4.54
N LYS A 72 -12.90 -13.43 4.85
CA LYS A 72 -12.35 -13.40 6.22
C LYS A 72 -12.16 -11.97 6.72
N LEU A 73 -11.72 -11.06 5.85
CA LEU A 73 -11.56 -9.65 6.21
C LEU A 73 -12.92 -8.96 6.43
N HIS A 74 -13.92 -9.23 5.60
CA HIS A 74 -15.29 -8.73 5.80
C HIS A 74 -15.94 -9.28 7.08
N ALA A 75 -15.73 -10.56 7.40
CA ALA A 75 -16.18 -11.16 8.66
C ALA A 75 -15.50 -10.51 9.87
N LYS A 76 -14.18 -10.24 9.78
CA LYS A 76 -13.45 -9.53 10.84
C LYS A 76 -13.95 -8.09 11.04
N ILE A 77 -14.33 -7.41 9.96
CA ILE A 77 -14.93 -6.07 10.01
C ILE A 77 -16.31 -6.12 10.67
N GLY A 78 -17.15 -7.11 10.35
CA GLY A 78 -18.46 -7.29 11.01
C GLY A 78 -18.32 -7.59 12.51
N GLN A 79 -17.37 -8.44 12.89
CA GLN A 79 -17.09 -8.77 14.29
C GLN A 79 -16.62 -7.54 15.10
N LEU A 80 -15.69 -6.75 14.55
CA LEU A 80 -15.18 -5.53 15.17
C LEU A 80 -16.22 -4.38 15.26
N THR A 81 -17.30 -4.46 14.48
CA THR A 81 -18.40 -3.48 14.52
C THR A 81 -19.37 -3.83 15.64
N LEU A 82 -19.69 -5.12 15.81
CA LEU A 82 -20.52 -5.61 16.92
C LEU A 82 -19.86 -5.42 18.29
N GLU A 83 -18.53 -5.58 18.40
CA GLU A 83 -17.80 -5.34 19.66
C GLU A 83 -17.73 -3.85 20.03
N ASN A 84 -17.93 -2.92 19.10
CA ASN A 84 -18.01 -1.47 19.37
C ASN A 84 -19.42 -0.96 19.68
N ASP A 85 -20.47 -1.75 19.41
CA ASP A 85 -21.88 -1.39 19.69
C ASP A 85 -22.35 -1.81 21.10
N PHE A 86 -21.46 -2.40 21.92
CA PHE A 86 -21.75 -2.85 23.29
C PHE A 86 -21.15 -1.97 24.40
N PHE A 87 -20.73 -0.73 24.10
CA PHE A 87 -20.37 0.29 25.09
C PHE A 87 -20.86 1.69 24.69
#